data_AF-A0A7Y5J5P9-F1
#
_entry.id   AF-A0A7Y5J5P9-F1
#
_cell.length_a   1.000
_cell.length_b   1.000
_cell.length_c   1.000
_cell.angle_alpha   90.00
_cell.angle_beta   90.00
_cell.angle_gamma   90.00
#
_symmetry.space_group_name_H-M   'P 1'
#
loop_
_entity.id
_entity.type
_entity.pdbx_description
1 polymer ?
#
loop_
_entity_poly.entity_id
_entity_poly.type
_entity_poly.pdbx_seq_one_letter_code
_entity_poly.pdbx_strand_id
1 'polypeptide(L)'
;MHQQDIRQFNHLVQVSKNEAFPHIFDVELNGMGRLESFDSIECHVVAYPYSRQVEAKHIAFRPYEEYVQDIAFQQRSSYARIGDPFRNIFGLLLGGAIMIVFACLKPKELFSVEAIISVFGAYTIGKEMWSDLENWLIKVTDNRRLRFQPRYYQYQLERNTTVTRYTRLARRQRYGMAMILPGKMDFIQQSNSQTIRMCFDHDDYAGGLAENKVHVLSIHIDPETLEVFEKTGHLLGIKVSLNRRKGLAVTSSIELFQSYDGSSRGCLDLREIWVPEAVLCRRTFRIGRLKWYEAQFVLPELELIERK
;
A
#
# COMPACT_ATOMS: atom_id res chain seq x y z
N MET A 1 -13.10 16.59 -6.94
CA MET A 1 -12.35 16.53 -8.21
C MET A 1 -13.22 15.83 -9.21
N HIS A 2 -13.54 16.48 -10.33
CA HIS A 2 -14.44 15.98 -11.37
C HIS A 2 -13.70 14.98 -12.30
N GLN A 3 -14.43 14.32 -13.21
CA GLN A 3 -13.80 13.36 -14.13
C GLN A 3 -12.79 14.03 -15.07
N GLN A 4 -13.08 15.25 -15.54
CA GLN A 4 -12.16 16.02 -16.38
C GLN A 4 -10.84 16.32 -15.67
N ASP A 5 -10.90 16.73 -14.40
CA ASP A 5 -9.71 16.95 -13.58
C ASP A 5 -8.84 15.69 -13.42
N ILE A 6 -9.44 14.49 -13.41
CA ILE A 6 -8.67 13.23 -13.29
C ILE A 6 -7.82 12.99 -14.52
N ARG A 7 -8.24 13.46 -15.69
CA ARG A 7 -7.49 13.28 -16.94
C ARG A 7 -6.12 13.97 -16.94
N GLN A 8 -5.89 14.92 -16.03
CA GLN A 8 -4.56 15.52 -15.85
C GLN A 8 -3.49 14.51 -15.43
N PHE A 9 -3.86 13.32 -14.92
CA PHE A 9 -2.95 12.26 -14.49
C PHE A 9 -2.60 11.25 -15.59
N ASN A 10 -2.82 11.61 -16.85
CA ASN A 10 -2.25 10.84 -17.97
C ASN A 10 -0.73 10.74 -17.84
N HIS A 11 -0.20 9.56 -18.19
CA HIS A 11 1.20 9.14 -18.13
C HIS A 11 1.84 9.43 -16.78
N LEU A 12 1.07 9.29 -15.69
CA LEU A 12 1.59 9.51 -14.34
C LEU A 12 2.62 8.47 -13.94
N VAL A 13 2.46 7.22 -14.41
CA VAL A 13 3.40 6.14 -14.15
C VAL A 13 4.10 5.77 -15.44
N GLN A 14 5.43 5.68 -15.40
CA GLN A 14 6.21 5.09 -16.47
C GLN A 14 6.78 3.75 -16.01
N VAL A 15 6.71 2.75 -16.88
CA VAL A 15 7.43 1.48 -16.73
C VAL A 15 8.38 1.34 -17.91
N SER A 16 9.68 1.26 -17.66
CA SER A 16 10.68 1.09 -18.72
C SER A 16 11.58 -0.10 -18.47
N LYS A 17 11.89 -0.84 -19.55
CA LYS A 17 12.90 -1.90 -19.49
C LYS A 17 14.30 -1.27 -19.44
N ASN A 18 15.15 -1.75 -18.55
CA ASN A 18 16.51 -1.24 -18.43
C ASN A 18 17.35 -1.75 -19.61
N GLU A 19 18.03 -0.84 -20.33
CA GLU A 19 18.80 -1.17 -21.53
C GLU A 19 20.01 -2.06 -21.23
N ALA A 20 20.72 -1.79 -20.12
CA ALA A 20 21.89 -2.55 -19.72
C ALA A 20 21.51 -3.90 -19.07
N PHE A 21 20.34 -3.95 -18.40
CA PHE A 21 19.86 -5.12 -17.68
C PHE A 21 18.42 -5.45 -18.08
N PRO A 22 18.19 -6.18 -19.19
CA PRO A 22 16.85 -6.46 -19.73
C PRO A 22 15.90 -7.18 -18.76
N HIS A 23 16.42 -7.80 -17.71
CA HIS A 23 15.63 -8.47 -16.68
C HIS A 23 15.11 -7.50 -15.59
N ILE A 24 15.39 -6.20 -15.72
CA ILE A 24 14.98 -5.14 -14.79
C ILE A 24 13.99 -4.22 -15.49
N PHE A 25 12.84 -3.99 -14.85
CA PHE A 25 11.83 -3.01 -15.25
C PHE A 25 11.76 -1.91 -14.19
N ASP A 26 12.13 -0.69 -14.57
CA ASP A 26 12.07 0.47 -13.69
C ASP A 26 10.66 1.08 -13.72
N VAL A 27 10.15 1.42 -12.54
CA VAL A 27 8.85 2.08 -12.35
C VAL A 27 9.09 3.46 -11.77
N GLU A 28 8.56 4.47 -12.45
CA GLU A 28 8.77 5.87 -12.11
C GLU A 28 7.44 6.63 -12.07
N LEU A 29 7.41 7.72 -11.30
CA LEU A 29 6.32 8.68 -11.31
C LEU A 29 6.74 9.94 -12.07
N ASN A 30 5.85 10.42 -12.93
CA ASN A 30 6.06 11.57 -13.81
C ASN A 30 5.25 12.79 -13.36
N GLY A 31 5.82 13.99 -13.55
CA GLY A 31 5.10 15.24 -13.36
C GLY A 31 4.61 15.42 -11.93
N MET A 32 5.54 15.33 -10.97
CA MET A 32 5.25 15.41 -9.54
C MET A 32 4.57 16.72 -9.12
N GLY A 33 4.71 17.79 -9.92
CA GLY A 33 4.02 19.07 -9.71
C GLY A 33 2.50 18.92 -9.70
N ARG A 34 1.97 17.98 -10.50
CA ARG A 34 0.53 17.63 -10.49
C ARG A 34 0.07 17.02 -9.17
N LEU A 35 1.01 16.56 -8.34
CA LEU A 35 0.76 15.84 -7.10
C LEU A 35 0.95 16.70 -5.84
N GLU A 36 1.45 17.93 -5.98
CA GLU A 36 1.74 18.82 -4.83
C GLU A 36 0.51 19.12 -3.97
N SER A 37 -0.68 19.16 -4.59
CA SER A 37 -1.92 19.42 -3.86
C SER A 37 -2.43 18.25 -3.00
N PHE A 38 -1.69 17.14 -2.94
CA PHE A 38 -2.03 15.96 -2.15
C PHE A 38 -1.09 15.83 -0.95
N ASP A 39 -1.63 15.35 0.17
CA ASP A 39 -0.90 15.16 1.43
C ASP A 39 -0.10 13.86 1.46
N SER A 40 -0.52 12.88 0.66
CA SER A 40 0.24 11.66 0.40
C SER A 40 -0.16 11.00 -0.91
N ILE A 41 0.74 10.17 -1.42
CA ILE A 41 0.53 9.34 -2.61
C ILE A 41 0.79 7.89 -2.23
N GLU A 42 -0.06 6.98 -2.67
CA GLU A 42 0.21 5.55 -2.58
C GLU A 42 0.48 5.00 -3.99
N CYS A 43 1.53 4.20 -4.15
CA CYS A 43 1.81 3.49 -5.40
C CYS A 43 1.90 1.99 -5.09
N HIS A 44 1.03 1.21 -5.73
CA HIS A 44 1.00 -0.23 -5.56
C HIS A 44 1.30 -0.89 -6.89
N VAL A 45 2.17 -1.89 -6.88
CA VAL A 45 2.53 -2.67 -8.06
C VAL A 45 2.24 -4.13 -7.76
N VAL A 46 1.53 -4.79 -8.68
CA VAL A 46 1.27 -6.22 -8.66
C VAL A 46 1.80 -6.84 -9.94
N ALA A 47 2.53 -7.95 -9.81
CA ALA A 47 2.97 -8.77 -10.92
C ALA A 47 2.39 -10.17 -10.76
N TYR A 48 1.74 -10.65 -11.82
CA TYR A 48 1.12 -11.97 -11.89
C TYR A 48 1.48 -12.64 -13.22
N PRO A 49 2.51 -13.49 -13.27
CA PRO A 49 2.82 -14.28 -14.45
C PRO A 49 1.73 -15.28 -14.78
N TYR A 50 1.50 -15.54 -16.07
CA TYR A 50 0.56 -16.57 -16.51
C TYR A 50 1.18 -17.96 -16.61
N SER A 51 2.50 -18.03 -16.82
CA SER A 51 3.22 -19.30 -16.77
C SER A 51 3.39 -19.81 -15.34
N ARG A 52 3.06 -21.09 -15.12
CA ARG A 52 3.35 -21.80 -13.86
C ARG A 52 4.84 -22.04 -13.62
N GLN A 53 5.68 -21.86 -14.64
CA GLN A 53 7.14 -21.95 -14.49
C GLN A 53 7.71 -20.71 -13.81
N VAL A 54 6.99 -19.58 -13.87
CA VAL A 54 7.39 -18.34 -13.20
C VAL A 54 6.58 -18.20 -11.92
N GLU A 55 7.17 -18.65 -10.82
CA GLU A 55 6.66 -18.41 -9.47
C GLU A 55 7.05 -17.03 -8.94
N ALA A 56 6.40 -16.62 -7.85
CA ALA A 56 6.70 -15.34 -7.20
C ALA A 56 8.16 -15.21 -6.79
N LYS A 57 8.87 -16.28 -6.44
CA LYS A 57 10.29 -16.21 -6.04
C LYS A 57 11.23 -15.70 -7.15
N HIS A 58 10.80 -15.81 -8.42
CA HIS A 58 11.56 -15.32 -9.59
C HIS A 58 11.30 -13.85 -9.88
N ILE A 59 10.43 -13.20 -9.12
CA ILE A 59 10.13 -11.78 -9.21
C ILE A 59 10.66 -11.14 -7.93
N ALA A 60 11.29 -9.99 -8.03
CA ALA A 60 11.68 -9.22 -6.86
C ALA A 60 11.37 -7.75 -7.09
N PHE A 61 10.41 -7.23 -6.32
CA PHE A 61 10.24 -5.80 -6.20
C PHE A 61 11.34 -5.21 -5.34
N ARG A 62 12.09 -4.28 -5.93
CA ARG A 62 13.16 -3.52 -5.27
C ARG A 62 12.79 -2.04 -5.28
N PRO A 63 11.85 -1.60 -4.40
CA PRO A 63 11.74 -0.17 -4.04
C PRO A 63 13.05 0.36 -3.46
N TYR A 64 13.89 -0.57 -2.98
CA TYR A 64 15.25 -0.34 -2.55
C TYR A 64 16.11 -1.49 -3.05
N GLU A 65 17.17 -1.17 -3.78
CA GLU A 65 18.06 -2.16 -4.40
C GLU A 65 18.79 -3.10 -3.41
N GLU A 66 18.59 -2.96 -2.10
CA GLU A 66 19.26 -3.76 -1.06
C GLU A 66 18.34 -4.39 0.01
N TYR A 67 17.09 -3.92 0.26
CA TYR A 67 16.49 -4.13 1.59
C TYR A 67 15.22 -4.99 1.70
N VAL A 68 14.66 -5.50 0.59
CA VAL A 68 13.48 -6.39 0.69
C VAL A 68 13.87 -7.75 1.28
N GLN A 69 15.06 -8.25 0.94
CA GLN A 69 15.61 -9.46 1.54
C GLN A 69 15.96 -9.22 3.03
N ASP A 70 16.52 -8.08 3.42
CA ASP A 70 16.86 -7.79 4.81
C ASP A 70 15.64 -7.73 5.74
N ILE A 71 14.51 -7.18 5.26
CA ILE A 71 13.22 -7.23 5.97
C ILE A 71 12.72 -8.68 6.08
N ALA A 72 12.85 -9.47 5.02
CA ALA A 72 12.44 -10.88 5.00
C ALA A 72 13.32 -11.76 5.91
N PHE A 73 14.60 -11.42 6.08
CA PHE A 73 15.58 -12.16 6.89
C PHE A 73 15.76 -11.62 8.33
N GLN A 74 14.89 -10.72 8.80
CA GLN A 74 14.95 -10.12 10.15
C GLN A 74 16.29 -9.44 10.49
N GLN A 75 17.04 -8.98 9.48
CA GLN A 75 18.23 -8.16 9.73
C GLN A 75 17.81 -6.74 10.15
N ARG A 76 18.72 -5.97 10.76
CA ARG A 76 18.47 -4.56 11.12
C ARG A 76 18.15 -3.76 9.86
N SER A 77 16.86 -3.60 9.57
CA SER A 77 16.34 -2.85 8.44
C SER A 77 16.14 -1.38 8.80
N SER A 78 16.14 -0.51 7.80
CA SER A 78 15.67 0.89 7.96
C SER A 78 14.16 0.97 8.17
N TYR A 79 13.43 -0.16 8.17
CA TYR A 79 12.00 -0.24 8.41
C TYR A 79 11.66 -0.99 9.69
N ALA A 80 10.87 -0.35 10.54
CA ALA A 80 10.31 -0.95 11.74
C ALA A 80 8.90 -1.48 11.50
N ARG A 81 8.54 -2.58 12.17
CA ARG A 81 7.18 -3.12 12.13
C ARG A 81 6.22 -2.20 12.87
N ILE A 82 5.09 -1.86 12.24
CA ILE A 82 4.04 -1.04 12.84
C ILE A 82 3.27 -1.89 13.86
N GLY A 83 3.34 -1.50 15.14
CA GLY A 83 2.63 -2.18 16.23
C GLY A 83 1.09 -2.16 16.10
N ASP A 84 0.42 -2.94 16.96
CA ASP A 84 -1.05 -2.92 17.07
C ASP A 84 -1.59 -2.32 18.36
N PRO A 85 -1.74 -0.97 18.42
CA PRO A 85 -2.26 -0.34 19.62
C PRO A 85 -3.74 -0.67 19.85
N PHE A 86 -4.53 -1.01 18.81
CA PHE A 86 -5.97 -1.23 18.96
C PHE A 86 -6.29 -2.48 19.77
N ARG A 87 -5.46 -3.53 19.69
CA ARG A 87 -5.58 -4.70 20.56
C ARG A 87 -5.51 -4.31 22.03
N ASN A 88 -4.51 -3.51 22.39
CA ASN A 88 -4.31 -3.03 23.75
C ASN A 88 -5.46 -2.10 24.19
N ILE A 89 -5.88 -1.18 23.32
CA ILE A 89 -7.00 -0.25 23.60
C ILE A 89 -8.29 -1.03 23.85
N PHE A 90 -8.62 -2.01 23.00
CA PHE A 90 -9.83 -2.81 23.15
C PHE A 90 -9.81 -3.64 24.43
N GLY A 91 -8.67 -4.25 24.78
CA GLY A 91 -8.49 -4.91 26.07
C GLY A 91 -8.72 -3.95 27.24
N LEU A 92 -8.16 -2.73 27.17
CA LEU A 92 -8.33 -1.72 28.22
C LEU A 92 -9.81 -1.29 28.37
N LEU A 93 -10.52 -1.12 27.24
CA LEU A 93 -11.95 -0.81 27.26
C LEU A 93 -12.78 -1.91 27.90
N LEU A 94 -12.48 -3.18 27.59
CA LEU A 94 -13.19 -4.32 28.17
C LEU A 94 -12.89 -4.46 29.68
N GLY A 95 -11.63 -4.31 30.08
CA GLY A 95 -11.25 -4.26 31.50
C GLY A 95 -11.91 -3.09 32.24
N GLY A 96 -11.96 -1.91 31.61
CA GLY A 96 -12.66 -0.73 32.13
C GLY A 96 -14.17 -0.97 32.27
N ALA A 97 -14.81 -1.64 31.32
CA ALA A 97 -16.23 -1.99 31.41
C ALA A 97 -16.51 -2.92 32.61
N ILE A 98 -15.68 -3.94 32.83
CA ILE A 98 -15.80 -4.82 34.02
C ILE A 98 -15.58 -4.02 35.31
N MET A 99 -14.61 -3.12 35.34
CA MET A 99 -14.37 -2.25 36.50
C MET A 99 -15.60 -1.37 36.80
N ILE A 100 -16.25 -0.81 35.79
CA ILE A 100 -17.49 -0.02 35.94
C ILE A 100 -18.62 -0.91 36.50
N VAL A 101 -18.74 -2.15 36.03
CA VAL A 101 -19.74 -3.11 36.56
C VAL A 101 -19.52 -3.35 38.06
N PHE A 102 -18.28 -3.60 38.50
CA PHE A 102 -17.96 -3.72 39.92
C PHE A 102 -18.24 -2.42 40.69
N ALA A 103 -17.90 -1.27 40.14
CA ALA A 103 -18.14 0.02 40.80
C ALA A 103 -19.63 0.30 41.02
N CYS A 104 -20.48 -0.05 40.06
CA CYS A 104 -21.92 0.20 40.12
C CYS A 104 -22.68 -0.84 40.95
N LEU A 105 -22.32 -2.12 40.82
CA LEU A 105 -23.09 -3.22 41.43
C LEU A 105 -22.52 -3.69 42.77
N LYS A 106 -21.19 -3.62 42.95
CA LYS A 106 -20.48 -4.16 44.12
C LYS A 106 -19.26 -3.31 44.49
N PRO A 107 -19.44 -2.04 44.87
CA PRO A 107 -18.32 -1.11 45.10
C PRO A 107 -17.35 -1.55 46.19
N LYS A 108 -17.83 -2.29 47.20
CA LYS A 108 -16.99 -2.82 48.29
C LYS A 108 -16.02 -3.92 47.84
N GLU A 109 -16.33 -4.60 46.73
CA GLU A 109 -15.51 -5.66 46.16
C GLU A 109 -14.57 -5.15 45.06
N LEU A 110 -14.56 -3.85 44.74
CA LEU A 110 -13.78 -3.29 43.63
C LEU A 110 -12.27 -3.58 43.73
N PHE A 111 -11.74 -3.60 44.96
CA PHE A 111 -10.34 -3.90 45.25
C PHE A 111 -10.11 -5.34 45.74
N SER A 112 -11.12 -6.21 45.59
CA SER A 112 -10.95 -7.63 45.89
C SER A 112 -10.02 -8.28 44.87
N VAL A 113 -9.38 -9.37 45.28
CA VAL A 113 -8.57 -10.21 44.39
C VAL A 113 -9.40 -10.68 43.20
N GLU A 114 -10.68 -10.99 43.42
CA GLU A 114 -11.61 -11.44 42.37
C GLU A 114 -11.87 -10.35 41.33
N ALA A 115 -12.09 -9.10 41.75
CA ALA A 115 -12.29 -7.97 40.84
C ALA A 115 -11.01 -7.68 40.04
N ILE A 116 -9.86 -7.71 40.69
CA ILE A 116 -8.56 -7.52 40.02
C ILE A 116 -8.33 -8.60 38.96
N ILE A 117 -8.50 -9.88 39.31
CA ILE A 117 -8.37 -11.00 38.37
C ILE A 117 -9.37 -10.87 37.22
N SER A 118 -10.61 -10.46 37.50
CA SER A 118 -11.66 -10.29 36.48
C SER A 118 -11.30 -9.19 35.48
N VAL A 119 -10.79 -8.04 35.95
CA VAL A 119 -10.35 -6.94 35.08
C VAL A 119 -9.17 -7.35 34.22
N PHE A 120 -8.15 -8.00 34.80
CA PHE A 120 -7.00 -8.51 34.04
C PHE A 120 -7.38 -9.62 33.05
N GLY A 121 -8.28 -10.52 33.45
CA GLY A 121 -8.83 -11.57 32.59
C GLY A 121 -9.56 -10.96 31.39
N ALA A 122 -10.43 -9.99 31.64
CA ALA A 122 -11.14 -9.25 30.59
C ALA A 122 -10.18 -8.49 29.66
N TYR A 123 -9.14 -7.84 30.18
CA TYR A 123 -8.10 -7.21 29.35
C TYR A 123 -7.41 -8.22 28.42
N THR A 124 -7.03 -9.38 28.95
CA THR A 124 -6.33 -10.43 28.20
C THR A 124 -7.23 -11.03 27.13
N ILE A 125 -8.45 -11.43 27.50
CA ILE A 125 -9.46 -11.96 26.58
C ILE A 125 -9.78 -10.92 25.50
N GLY A 126 -9.96 -9.65 25.86
CA GLY A 126 -10.23 -8.59 24.90
C GLY A 126 -9.13 -8.48 23.84
N LYS A 127 -7.85 -8.50 24.24
CA LYS A 127 -6.71 -8.46 23.31
C LYS A 127 -6.69 -9.61 22.30
N GLU A 128 -7.16 -10.79 22.71
CA GLU A 128 -7.27 -11.96 21.84
C GLU A 128 -8.48 -11.87 20.91
N MET A 129 -9.65 -11.53 21.47
CA MET A 129 -10.90 -11.39 20.72
C MET A 129 -10.87 -10.30 19.65
N TRP A 130 -10.04 -9.27 19.80
CA TRP A 130 -9.95 -8.17 18.82
C TRP A 130 -9.67 -8.69 17.40
N SER A 131 -8.77 -9.67 17.24
CA SER A 131 -8.41 -10.21 15.94
C SER A 131 -9.61 -10.89 15.25
N ASP A 132 -10.43 -11.60 16.02
CA ASP A 132 -11.62 -12.28 15.50
C ASP A 132 -12.72 -11.28 15.13
N LEU A 133 -12.92 -10.26 15.98
CA LEU A 133 -13.85 -9.18 15.71
C LEU A 133 -13.45 -8.40 14.45
N GLU A 134 -12.16 -8.11 14.29
CA GLU A 134 -11.60 -7.47 13.11
C GLU A 134 -11.87 -8.29 11.85
N ASN A 135 -11.58 -9.59 11.88
CA ASN A 135 -11.84 -10.49 10.76
C ASN A 135 -13.34 -10.56 10.42
N TRP A 136 -14.20 -10.59 11.43
CA TRP A 136 -15.65 -10.57 11.25
C TRP A 136 -16.11 -9.25 10.61
N LEU A 137 -15.64 -8.09 11.09
CA LEU A 137 -15.95 -6.78 10.52
C LEU A 137 -15.51 -6.68 9.05
N ILE A 138 -14.31 -7.16 8.72
CA ILE A 138 -13.82 -7.20 7.34
C ILE A 138 -14.78 -8.02 6.47
N LYS A 139 -15.10 -9.26 6.88
CA LYS A 139 -15.99 -10.16 6.11
C LYS A 139 -17.40 -9.59 5.92
N VAL A 140 -18.00 -9.03 6.96
CA VAL A 140 -19.37 -8.49 6.91
C VAL A 140 -19.47 -7.25 6.02
N THR A 141 -18.37 -6.51 5.89
CA THR A 141 -18.35 -5.23 5.16
C THR A 141 -17.68 -5.29 3.79
N ASP A 142 -17.19 -6.46 3.36
CA ASP A 142 -16.33 -6.61 2.18
C ASP A 142 -16.97 -6.12 0.87
N ASN A 143 -18.27 -6.38 0.71
CA ASN A 143 -19.07 -6.02 -0.46
C ASN A 143 -19.99 -4.81 -0.24
N ARG A 144 -19.76 -4.05 0.83
CA ARG A 144 -20.57 -2.87 1.16
C ARG A 144 -19.86 -1.59 0.74
N ARG A 145 -20.66 -0.55 0.49
CA ARG A 145 -20.14 0.80 0.20
C ARG A 145 -19.30 1.35 1.35
N LEU A 146 -19.60 0.96 2.59
CA LEU A 146 -18.78 1.19 3.77
C LEU A 146 -18.05 -0.11 4.13
N ARG A 147 -16.72 -0.08 4.08
CA ARG A 147 -15.84 -1.23 4.31
C ARG A 147 -14.89 -0.99 5.46
N PHE A 148 -14.79 -1.96 6.35
CA PHE A 148 -13.72 -2.02 7.35
C PHE A 148 -12.50 -2.68 6.71
N GLN A 149 -11.41 -1.93 6.58
CA GLN A 149 -10.23 -2.39 5.88
C GLN A 149 -9.28 -3.16 6.80
N PRO A 150 -8.59 -4.21 6.30
CA PRO A 150 -7.43 -4.77 6.98
C PRO A 150 -6.34 -3.70 7.17
N ARG A 151 -5.38 -3.98 8.05
CA ARG A 151 -4.16 -3.16 8.15
C ARG A 151 -3.51 -3.05 6.78
N TYR A 152 -3.25 -1.81 6.37
CA TYR A 152 -2.84 -1.52 5.00
C TYR A 152 -1.32 -1.57 4.79
N TYR A 153 -0.55 -1.19 5.82
CA TYR A 153 0.91 -1.21 5.84
C TYR A 153 1.42 -1.92 7.09
N GLN A 154 2.49 -2.72 6.94
CA GLN A 154 3.13 -3.42 8.04
C GLN A 154 4.44 -2.77 8.49
N TYR A 155 5.07 -1.98 7.63
CA TYR A 155 6.40 -1.42 7.85
C TYR A 155 6.40 0.10 7.70
N GLN A 156 7.18 0.77 8.55
CA GLN A 156 7.39 2.22 8.53
C GLN A 156 8.89 2.54 8.52
N LEU A 157 9.26 3.53 7.69
CA LEU A 157 10.65 3.97 7.54
C LEU A 157 11.13 4.71 8.79
N GLU A 158 12.28 4.29 9.33
CA GLU A 158 13.05 5.06 10.28
C GLU A 158 13.80 6.18 9.54
N ARG A 159 13.25 7.39 9.59
CA ARG A 159 13.85 8.56 8.94
C ARG A 159 15.16 8.95 9.64
N ASN A 160 16.11 9.49 8.87
CA ASN A 160 17.36 10.11 9.34
C ASN A 160 18.45 9.18 9.90
N THR A 161 18.43 7.91 9.54
CA THR A 161 19.58 7.02 9.82
C THR A 161 20.71 7.27 8.81
N THR A 162 21.94 6.94 9.19
CA THR A 162 23.11 6.99 8.28
C THR A 162 22.85 6.20 7.00
N VAL A 163 22.25 5.01 7.12
CA VAL A 163 21.90 4.13 5.98
C VAL A 163 20.96 4.85 5.01
N THR A 164 19.87 5.44 5.49
CA THR A 164 18.91 6.15 4.61
C THR A 164 19.55 7.30 3.81
N ARG A 165 20.54 7.99 4.39
CA ARG A 165 21.28 9.07 3.70
C ARG A 165 22.21 8.53 2.62
N TYR A 166 22.99 7.48 2.92
CA TYR A 166 23.88 6.87 1.93
C TYR A 166 23.11 6.21 0.79
N THR A 167 21.99 5.55 1.07
CA THR A 167 21.13 4.97 0.05
C THR A 167 20.64 6.04 -0.92
N ARG A 168 20.19 7.21 -0.43
CA ARG A 168 19.74 8.31 -1.29
C ARG A 168 20.85 8.81 -2.22
N LEU A 169 22.08 8.93 -1.72
CA LEU A 169 23.24 9.33 -2.52
C LEU A 169 23.60 8.26 -3.57
N ALA A 170 23.72 7.00 -3.15
CA ALA A 170 24.17 5.90 -4.01
C ALA A 170 23.28 5.74 -5.24
N ARG A 171 21.96 5.83 -5.10
CA ARG A 171 21.09 5.70 -6.27
C ARG A 171 20.84 6.99 -7.04
N ARG A 172 21.07 8.18 -6.45
CA ARG A 172 21.20 9.39 -7.28
C ARG A 172 22.36 9.24 -8.26
N GLN A 173 23.46 8.62 -7.84
CA GLN A 173 24.59 8.30 -8.72
C GLN A 173 24.24 7.19 -9.73
N ARG A 174 23.52 6.15 -9.32
CA ARG A 174 23.14 5.02 -10.21
C ARG A 174 22.15 5.40 -11.31
N TYR A 175 21.11 6.16 -10.97
CA TYR A 175 20.00 6.46 -11.88
C TYR A 175 20.04 7.88 -12.46
N GLY A 176 20.96 8.74 -11.98
CA GLY A 176 21.07 10.11 -12.44
C GLY A 176 19.85 11.01 -12.15
N MET A 177 18.86 10.52 -11.38
CA MET A 177 17.59 11.20 -11.15
C MET A 177 17.23 11.34 -9.66
N ALA A 178 16.24 12.17 -9.38
CA ALA A 178 15.68 12.32 -8.04
C ALA A 178 14.86 11.09 -7.65
N MET A 179 14.82 10.79 -6.35
CA MET A 179 14.13 9.62 -5.82
C MET A 179 13.44 9.92 -4.51
N ILE A 180 12.31 9.26 -4.33
CA ILE A 180 11.46 9.38 -3.15
C ILE A 180 11.47 8.05 -2.39
N LEU A 181 11.46 8.13 -1.05
CA LEU A 181 11.40 6.95 -0.18
C LEU A 181 10.00 6.92 0.43
N PRO A 182 9.26 5.81 0.36
CA PRO A 182 7.95 5.76 0.97
C PRO A 182 8.09 5.66 2.49
N GLY A 183 7.42 6.55 3.22
CA GLY A 183 7.35 6.47 4.68
C GLY A 183 6.75 5.17 5.20
N LYS A 184 5.90 4.48 4.41
CA LYS A 184 5.30 3.19 4.77
C LYS A 184 5.28 2.22 3.60
N MET A 185 5.42 0.93 3.90
CA MET A 185 5.36 -0.11 2.89
C MET A 185 4.73 -1.41 3.39
N ASP A 186 4.30 -2.23 2.45
CA ASP A 186 3.82 -3.60 2.64
C ASP A 186 4.26 -4.46 1.47
N PHE A 187 4.60 -5.72 1.74
CA PHE A 187 4.98 -6.70 0.73
C PHE A 187 4.17 -7.97 0.94
N ILE A 188 3.52 -8.41 -0.12
CA ILE A 188 2.68 -9.61 -0.12
C ILE A 188 3.21 -10.53 -1.21
N GLN A 189 3.73 -11.67 -0.79
CA GLN A 189 4.15 -12.75 -1.69
C GLN A 189 3.16 -13.89 -1.56
N GLN A 190 2.58 -14.28 -2.69
CA GLN A 190 1.81 -15.51 -2.85
C GLN A 190 2.58 -16.46 -3.77
N SER A 191 2.11 -17.68 -4.00
CA SER A 191 2.87 -18.67 -4.78
C SER A 191 3.20 -18.21 -6.22
N ASN A 192 2.28 -17.46 -6.84
CA ASN A 192 2.36 -17.03 -8.24
C ASN A 192 2.09 -15.53 -8.43
N SER A 193 2.18 -14.74 -7.36
CA SER A 193 2.01 -13.29 -7.45
C SER A 193 2.88 -12.60 -6.42
N GLN A 194 3.34 -11.40 -6.77
CA GLN A 194 3.89 -10.47 -5.80
C GLN A 194 3.10 -9.17 -5.85
N THR A 195 2.94 -8.54 -4.69
CA THR A 195 2.43 -7.19 -4.56
C THR A 195 3.31 -6.38 -3.63
N ILE A 196 3.64 -5.17 -4.03
CA ILE A 196 4.20 -4.16 -3.15
C ILE A 196 3.27 -2.97 -3.04
N ARG A 197 3.16 -2.41 -1.83
CA ARG A 197 2.42 -1.18 -1.55
C ARG A 197 3.37 -0.19 -0.92
N MET A 198 3.37 1.03 -1.42
CA MET A 198 4.22 2.12 -0.94
C MET A 198 3.37 3.35 -0.69
N CYS A 199 3.65 4.07 0.39
CA CYS A 199 3.04 5.36 0.71
C CYS A 199 4.13 6.42 0.88
N PHE A 200 4.01 7.51 0.13
CA PHE A 200 4.89 8.67 0.14
C PHE A 200 4.14 9.82 0.80
N ASP A 201 4.72 10.43 1.83
CA ASP A 201 4.17 11.62 2.46
C ASP A 201 4.52 12.86 1.61
N HIS A 202 3.74 13.94 1.76
CA HIS A 202 3.96 15.19 1.00
C HIS A 202 5.41 15.67 1.01
N ASP A 203 6.05 15.67 2.17
CA ASP A 203 7.45 16.11 2.34
C ASP A 203 8.47 15.27 1.54
N ASP A 204 8.09 14.06 1.11
CA ASP A 204 8.96 13.20 0.32
C ASP A 204 9.07 13.68 -1.13
N TYR A 205 8.06 14.40 -1.64
CA TYR A 205 8.02 14.88 -3.03
C TYR A 205 7.83 16.41 -3.20
N ALA A 206 7.45 17.13 -2.14
CA ALA A 206 7.31 18.57 -2.15
C ALA A 206 8.67 19.28 -2.16
N GLY A 207 8.81 20.39 -2.90
CA GLY A 207 9.98 21.27 -2.80
C GLY A 207 11.02 21.13 -3.91
N GLY A 208 10.59 21.11 -5.19
CA GLY A 208 11.51 21.22 -6.34
C GLY A 208 11.56 20.00 -7.26
N LEU A 209 10.65 19.05 -7.08
CA LEU A 209 10.47 17.91 -7.99
C LEU A 209 9.37 18.12 -9.02
N ALA A 210 8.78 19.32 -9.08
CA ALA A 210 7.55 19.63 -9.82
C ALA A 210 7.56 19.18 -11.30
N GLU A 211 8.72 19.26 -11.97
CA GLU A 211 8.89 18.84 -13.38
C GLU A 211 9.65 17.52 -13.53
N ASN A 212 10.07 16.92 -12.41
CA ASN A 212 10.96 15.78 -12.43
C ASN A 212 10.20 14.46 -12.48
N LYS A 213 10.82 13.53 -13.19
CA LYS A 213 10.58 12.10 -13.07
C LYS A 213 11.28 11.59 -11.83
N VAL A 214 10.59 10.75 -11.05
CA VAL A 214 11.17 10.14 -9.85
C VAL A 214 11.10 8.63 -9.93
N HIS A 215 12.22 7.97 -9.66
CA HIS A 215 12.26 6.52 -9.53
C HIS A 215 11.54 6.08 -8.26
N VAL A 216 10.71 5.05 -8.39
CA VAL A 216 9.90 4.49 -7.29
C VAL A 216 10.36 3.09 -6.92
N LEU A 217 10.52 2.19 -7.89
CA LEU A 217 11.02 0.84 -7.67
C LEU A 217 11.57 0.23 -8.96
N SER A 218 12.38 -0.81 -8.81
CA SER A 218 12.78 -1.70 -9.90
C SER A 218 12.15 -3.07 -9.70
N ILE A 219 11.59 -3.65 -10.76
CA ILE A 219 11.08 -5.03 -10.80
C ILE A 219 12.17 -5.88 -11.42
N HIS A 220 12.73 -6.80 -10.64
CA HIS A 220 13.72 -7.74 -11.13
C HIS A 220 13.01 -9.06 -11.44
N ILE A 221 13.20 -9.55 -12.66
CA ILE A 221 12.83 -10.90 -13.06
C ILE A 221 14.10 -11.74 -13.06
N ASP A 222 14.02 -12.98 -12.60
CA ASP A 222 15.11 -13.94 -12.71
C ASP A 222 15.48 -14.11 -14.20
N PRO A 223 16.73 -13.82 -14.61
CA PRO A 223 17.16 -13.92 -16.00
C PRO A 223 16.82 -15.25 -16.67
N GLU A 224 16.87 -16.36 -15.93
CA GLU A 224 16.56 -17.70 -16.46
C GLU A 224 15.08 -17.86 -16.83
N THR A 225 14.20 -17.07 -16.22
CA THR A 225 12.74 -17.14 -16.42
C THR A 225 12.20 -15.99 -17.27
N LEU A 226 13.04 -15.01 -17.64
CA LEU A 226 12.63 -13.80 -18.35
C LEU A 226 11.95 -14.10 -19.69
N GLU A 227 12.52 -15.01 -20.50
CA GLU A 227 11.93 -15.36 -21.80
C GLU A 227 10.53 -15.94 -21.64
N VAL A 228 10.35 -16.84 -20.66
CA VAL A 228 9.05 -17.44 -20.36
C VAL A 228 8.07 -16.37 -19.87
N PHE A 229 8.51 -15.47 -18.98
CA PHE A 229 7.72 -14.37 -18.44
C PHE A 229 7.20 -13.42 -19.52
N GLU A 230 8.03 -13.08 -20.51
CA GLU A 230 7.64 -12.20 -21.61
C GLU A 230 6.77 -12.91 -22.65
N LYS A 231 7.12 -14.15 -23.02
CA LYS A 231 6.43 -14.92 -24.08
C LYS A 231 5.04 -15.40 -23.67
N THR A 232 4.87 -15.84 -22.43
CA THR A 232 3.56 -16.31 -21.94
C THR A 232 2.64 -15.17 -21.50
N GLY A 233 3.18 -13.97 -21.33
CA GLY A 233 2.46 -12.82 -20.82
C GLY A 233 2.31 -12.85 -19.30
N HIS A 234 1.94 -11.69 -18.78
CA HIS A 234 1.74 -11.45 -17.36
C HIS A 234 0.76 -10.30 -17.18
N LEU A 235 0.11 -10.28 -16.02
CA LEU A 235 -0.58 -9.10 -15.54
C LEU A 235 0.40 -8.24 -14.76
N LEU A 236 0.62 -7.00 -15.20
CA LEU A 236 1.32 -5.97 -14.42
C LEU A 236 0.32 -4.88 -14.07
N GLY A 237 -0.16 -4.89 -12.83
CA GLY A 237 -1.13 -3.92 -12.33
C GLY A 237 -0.49 -2.81 -11.51
N ILE A 238 -0.93 -1.58 -11.74
CA ILE A 238 -0.50 -0.42 -10.97
C ILE A 238 -1.72 0.33 -10.43
N LYS A 239 -1.70 0.58 -9.12
CA LYS A 239 -2.67 1.46 -8.46
C LYS A 239 -1.93 2.70 -7.95
N VAL A 240 -2.47 3.87 -8.27
CA VAL A 240 -2.07 5.12 -7.63
C VAL A 240 -3.22 5.65 -6.78
N SER A 241 -3.00 5.87 -5.49
CA SER A 241 -3.95 6.61 -4.63
C SER A 241 -3.42 8.02 -4.41
N LEU A 242 -4.23 9.03 -4.71
CA LEU A 242 -3.95 10.43 -4.41
C LEU A 242 -4.77 10.83 -3.19
N ASN A 243 -4.11 11.07 -2.06
CA ASN A 243 -4.75 11.27 -0.77
C ASN A 243 -4.72 12.75 -0.34
N ARG A 244 -5.87 13.25 0.11
CA ARG A 244 -6.00 14.58 0.71
C ARG A 244 -6.69 14.49 2.06
N ARG A 245 -6.09 15.09 3.09
CA ARG A 245 -6.68 15.19 4.43
C ARG A 245 -7.80 16.23 4.40
N LYS A 246 -8.92 15.88 5.01
CA LYS A 246 -10.11 16.73 5.18
C LYS A 246 -10.33 16.88 6.69
N GLY A 247 -9.53 17.73 7.32
CA GLY A 247 -9.50 17.89 8.78
C GLY A 247 -8.68 16.82 9.50
N LEU A 248 -8.98 16.60 10.79
CA LEU A 248 -8.10 15.84 11.71
C LEU A 248 -8.07 14.32 11.46
N ALA A 249 -9.17 13.71 11.03
CA ALA A 249 -9.29 12.25 10.96
C ALA A 249 -9.77 11.71 9.59
N VAL A 250 -10.25 12.58 8.71
CA VAL A 250 -10.82 12.15 7.42
C VAL A 250 -9.78 12.32 6.32
N THR A 251 -9.61 11.28 5.51
CA THR A 251 -8.84 11.34 4.26
C THR A 251 -9.78 11.12 3.10
N SER A 252 -9.81 12.02 2.13
CA SER A 252 -10.42 11.77 0.83
C SER A 252 -9.36 11.26 -0.15
N SER A 253 -9.66 10.25 -0.93
CA SER A 253 -8.72 9.64 -1.87
C SER A 253 -9.32 9.45 -3.24
N ILE A 254 -8.50 9.66 -4.28
CA ILE A 254 -8.78 9.27 -5.65
C ILE A 254 -7.85 8.11 -5.98
N GLU A 255 -8.42 6.95 -6.25
CA GLU A 255 -7.67 5.73 -6.58
C GLU A 255 -7.81 5.44 -8.06
N LEU A 256 -6.69 5.35 -8.76
CA LEU A 256 -6.60 5.06 -10.19
C LEU A 256 -5.93 3.70 -10.37
N PHE A 257 -6.53 2.83 -11.16
CA PHE A 257 -6.04 1.47 -11.40
C PHE A 257 -5.97 1.21 -12.89
N GLN A 258 -4.80 0.80 -13.36
CA GLN A 258 -4.59 0.31 -14.71
C GLN A 258 -3.62 -0.85 -14.66
N SER A 259 -3.67 -1.72 -15.66
CA SER A 259 -2.81 -2.87 -15.78
C SER A 259 -2.42 -3.09 -17.24
N TYR A 260 -1.33 -3.82 -17.44
CA TYR A 260 -1.09 -4.56 -18.68
C TYR A 260 -1.51 -6.00 -18.48
N ASP A 261 -2.31 -6.54 -19.40
CA ASP A 261 -2.60 -7.96 -19.57
C ASP A 261 -1.87 -8.42 -20.84
N GLY A 262 -0.67 -8.98 -20.65
CA GLY A 262 0.26 -9.25 -21.75
C GLY A 262 0.68 -7.96 -22.44
N SER A 263 0.20 -7.74 -23.66
CA SER A 263 0.41 -6.51 -24.45
C SER A 263 -0.76 -5.52 -24.38
N SER A 264 -1.94 -5.94 -23.89
CA SER A 264 -3.12 -5.08 -23.81
C SER A 264 -3.06 -4.21 -22.56
N ARG A 265 -3.25 -2.90 -22.71
CA ARG A 265 -3.43 -1.97 -21.58
C ARG A 265 -4.91 -1.85 -21.26
N GLY A 266 -5.26 -1.81 -19.98
CA GLY A 266 -6.66 -1.69 -19.57
C GLY A 266 -6.84 -1.79 -18.07
N CYS A 267 -8.04 -2.11 -17.63
CA CYS A 267 -8.33 -2.36 -16.22
C CYS A 267 -9.42 -3.42 -16.07
N LEU A 268 -9.44 -4.10 -14.94
CA LEU A 268 -10.63 -4.84 -14.51
C LEU A 268 -11.67 -3.86 -13.97
N ASP A 269 -12.92 -3.98 -14.41
CA ASP A 269 -14.04 -3.22 -13.86
C ASP A 269 -14.49 -3.79 -12.50
N LEU A 270 -15.61 -3.30 -11.97
CA LEU A 270 -16.16 -3.77 -10.69
C LEU A 270 -16.76 -5.17 -10.74
N ARG A 271 -16.93 -5.74 -11.94
CA ARG A 271 -17.42 -7.10 -12.21
C ARG A 271 -16.29 -8.04 -12.62
N GLU A 272 -15.04 -7.60 -12.48
CA GLU A 272 -13.85 -8.36 -12.86
C GLU A 272 -13.77 -8.64 -14.37
N ILE A 273 -14.41 -7.78 -15.18
CA ILE A 273 -14.36 -7.85 -16.64
C ILE A 273 -13.24 -6.93 -17.13
N TRP A 274 -12.39 -7.43 -18.03
CA TRP A 274 -11.34 -6.64 -18.66
C TRP A 274 -11.94 -5.56 -19.57
N VAL A 275 -11.55 -4.31 -19.33
CA VAL A 275 -11.90 -3.16 -20.17
C VAL A 275 -10.61 -2.59 -20.76
N PRO A 276 -10.39 -2.72 -22.08
CA PRO A 276 -9.19 -2.22 -22.74
C PRO A 276 -9.14 -0.69 -22.75
N GLU A 277 -7.92 -0.15 -22.80
CA GLU A 277 -7.63 1.29 -22.91
C GLU A 277 -8.40 2.15 -21.91
N ALA A 278 -8.49 1.69 -20.67
CA ALA A 278 -9.24 2.35 -19.63
C ALA A 278 -8.54 2.31 -18.27
N VAL A 279 -9.00 3.18 -17.37
CA VAL A 279 -8.57 3.24 -15.97
C VAL A 279 -9.79 3.11 -15.08
N LEU A 280 -9.74 2.17 -14.12
CA LEU A 280 -10.74 2.11 -13.06
C LEU A 280 -10.44 3.22 -12.05
N CYS A 281 -11.42 4.06 -11.78
CA CYS A 281 -11.32 5.15 -10.81
C CYS A 281 -12.27 4.91 -9.63
N ARG A 282 -11.78 5.14 -8.41
CA ARG A 282 -12.58 5.15 -7.19
C ARG A 282 -12.37 6.45 -6.41
N ARG A 283 -13.46 7.06 -5.94
CA ARG A 283 -13.44 8.18 -4.99
C ARG A 283 -13.86 7.65 -3.64
N THR A 284 -13.05 7.92 -2.63
CA THR A 284 -13.24 7.28 -1.32
C THR A 284 -12.96 8.25 -0.19
N PHE A 285 -13.61 8.01 0.95
CA PHE A 285 -13.32 8.67 2.21
C PHE A 285 -12.89 7.64 3.23
N ARG A 286 -11.89 7.95 4.04
CA ARG A 286 -11.37 7.06 5.08
C ARG A 286 -11.31 7.78 6.41
N ILE A 287 -11.76 7.11 7.47
CA ILE A 287 -11.55 7.50 8.87
C ILE A 287 -10.95 6.29 9.58
N GLY A 288 -9.67 6.37 9.92
CA GLY A 288 -8.93 5.22 10.43
C GLY A 288 -9.00 4.04 9.45
N ARG A 289 -9.69 2.96 9.84
CA ARG A 289 -9.86 1.74 9.04
C ARG A 289 -11.20 1.64 8.32
N LEU A 290 -12.13 2.56 8.58
CA LEU A 290 -13.40 2.63 7.87
C LEU A 290 -13.20 3.40 6.58
N LYS A 291 -13.55 2.77 5.45
CA LYS A 291 -13.46 3.36 4.12
C LYS A 291 -14.82 3.33 3.44
N TRP A 292 -15.26 4.48 2.98
CA TRP A 292 -16.50 4.66 2.23
C TRP A 292 -16.19 4.92 0.76
N TYR A 293 -16.81 4.16 -0.14
CA TYR A 293 -16.70 4.33 -1.59
C TYR A 293 -17.78 5.29 -2.08
N GLU A 294 -17.41 6.56 -2.26
CA GLU A 294 -18.34 7.58 -2.74
C GLU A 294 -18.75 7.28 -4.19
N ALA A 295 -17.79 7.04 -5.08
CA ALA A 295 -18.04 6.77 -6.49
C ALA A 295 -17.02 5.77 -7.04
N GLN A 296 -17.46 4.96 -8.00
CA GLN A 296 -16.62 4.00 -8.70
C GLN A 296 -17.04 3.96 -10.16
N PHE A 297 -16.11 4.17 -11.08
CA PHE A 297 -16.41 4.28 -12.51
C PHE A 297 -15.15 4.01 -13.33
N VAL A 298 -15.34 3.67 -14.60
CA VAL A 298 -14.25 3.49 -15.57
C VAL A 298 -14.08 4.77 -16.37
N LEU A 299 -12.83 5.15 -16.64
CA LEU A 299 -12.46 6.26 -17.50
C LEU A 299 -11.83 5.69 -18.78
N PRO A 300 -12.59 5.63 -19.90
CA PRO A 300 -12.05 5.23 -21.19
C PRO A 300 -11.00 6.23 -21.69
N GLU A 301 -10.03 5.72 -22.44
CA GLU A 301 -8.96 6.47 -23.10
C GLU A 301 -8.09 7.27 -22.11
N LEU A 302 -8.09 6.88 -20.83
CA LEU A 302 -7.13 7.39 -19.86
C LEU A 302 -5.91 6.47 -19.86
N GLU A 303 -4.74 7.07 -19.94
CA GLU A 303 -3.46 6.37 -19.97
C GLU A 303 -2.74 6.65 -18.66
N LEU A 304 -3.01 5.90 -17.60
CA LEU A 304 -2.30 6.09 -16.33
C LEU A 304 -0.83 5.64 -16.44
N ILE A 305 -0.61 4.52 -17.14
CA ILE A 305 0.68 3.86 -17.30
C ILE A 305 1.16 4.03 -18.75
N GLU A 306 2.41 4.47 -18.88
CA GLU A 306 3.17 4.49 -20.11
C GLU A 306 4.26 3.39 -20.04
N ARG A 307 4.33 2.51 -21.05
CA ARG A 307 5.37 1.46 -21.15
C ARG A 307 6.36 1.82 -22.25
N LYS A 308 7.65 1.83 -21.93
CA LYS A 308 8.77 2.07 -22.87
C LYS A 308 9.73 0.89 -22.91
#